data_AF-A0A8J3CCX6-F1
#
_entry.id   AF-A0A8J3CCX6-F1
#
_cell.length_a   1.000
_cell.length_b   1.000
_cell.length_c   1.000
_cell.angle_alpha   90.00
_cell.angle_beta   90.00
_cell.angle_gamma   90.00
#
_symmetry.space_group_name_H-M   'P 1'
#
loop_
_entity.id
_entity.type
_entity.pdbx_description
1 polymer ?
#
loop_
_entity_poly.entity_id
_entity_poly.type
_entity_poly.pdbx_seq_one_letter_code
_entity_poly.pdbx_strand_id
1 'polypeptide(L)'
;MFRVHLCEAPTRKGWPCRRRVRPATGPCHLHRDLQANQLPTDGARPTWTVPAQRLVGETCRATLPPPRTGLVLPTPRRLEERSQCAAVAERAASIVWRRAATQRYTRVVGTPIWETLCTGRAALRCRRLAVIARGLLALRTRSRAAAGTLVHQVLRLRRNSTIERFAAARIGERIGVPGREGVAATARALQALGILLCTSDNDLTSCACLRDVADTVEMIEAELSEFLWRAALDELTQP
;
A
#
# COMPACT_ATOMS: atom_id res chain seq x y z
N MET A 1 28.69 -19.24 22.90
CA MET A 1 28.23 -17.86 22.63
C MET A 1 28.47 -17.55 21.16
N PHE A 2 27.44 -17.47 20.32
CA PHE A 2 27.62 -17.23 18.87
C PHE A 2 27.77 -15.73 18.59
N ARG A 3 28.95 -15.29 18.13
CA ARG A 3 29.14 -13.89 17.69
C ARG A 3 28.42 -13.68 16.36
N VAL A 4 27.56 -12.67 16.30
CA VAL A 4 26.87 -12.26 15.08
C VAL A 4 27.71 -11.19 14.39
N HIS A 5 28.10 -11.43 13.14
CA HIS A 5 28.80 -10.44 12.32
C HIS A 5 27.81 -9.63 11.49
N LEU A 6 27.96 -8.31 11.48
CA LEU A 6 27.12 -7.39 10.72
C LEU A 6 27.93 -6.72 9.62
N CYS A 7 27.32 -6.48 8.46
CA CYS A 7 27.90 -5.68 7.39
C CYS A 7 27.99 -4.22 7.84
N GLU A 8 29.13 -3.56 7.73
CA GLU A 8 29.32 -2.16 8.14
C GLU A 8 29.38 -1.16 6.98
N ALA A 9 29.13 -1.62 5.75
CA ALA A 9 29.20 -0.75 4.57
C ALA A 9 28.18 0.40 4.65
N PRO A 10 28.54 1.62 4.21
CA PRO A 10 27.68 2.78 4.29
C PRO A 10 26.49 2.65 3.36
N THR A 11 25.31 2.95 3.87
CA THR A 11 24.09 3.06 3.06
C THR A 11 24.06 4.39 2.32
N ARG A 12 23.15 4.55 1.35
CA ARG A 12 22.92 5.83 0.63
C ARG A 12 22.63 7.03 1.55
N LYS A 13 22.23 6.78 2.80
CA LYS A 13 21.94 7.79 3.81
C LYS A 13 23.10 8.02 4.80
N GLY A 14 24.26 7.40 4.58
CA GLY A 14 25.44 7.52 5.45
C GLY A 14 25.45 6.61 6.68
N TRP A 15 24.36 5.90 6.98
CA TRP A 15 24.30 4.98 8.12
C TRP A 15 24.99 3.65 7.82
N PRO A 16 25.65 3.01 8.81
CA PRO A 16 26.23 1.68 8.63
C PRO A 16 25.11 0.66 8.40
N CYS A 17 25.34 -0.26 7.46
CA CYS A 17 24.48 -1.42 7.31
C CYS A 17 24.45 -2.23 8.63
N ARG A 18 23.39 -3.03 8.86
CA ARG A 18 23.31 -3.95 10.01
C ARG A 18 22.78 -5.33 9.61
N ARG A 19 22.94 -5.71 8.35
CA ARG A 19 22.58 -7.05 7.86
C ARG A 19 23.62 -8.06 8.33
N ARG A 20 23.16 -9.24 8.75
CA ARG A 20 24.05 -10.34 9.12
C ARG A 20 24.86 -10.81 7.92
N VAL A 21 26.15 -11.04 8.13
CA VAL A 21 27.07 -11.59 7.14
C VAL A 21 27.76 -12.83 7.70
N ARG A 22 28.22 -13.72 6.81
CA ARG A 22 29.07 -14.84 7.23
C ARG A 22 30.45 -14.27 7.62
N PRO A 23 31.09 -14.77 8.68
CA PRO A 23 32.46 -14.40 9.00
C PRO A 23 33.35 -14.55 7.75
N ALA A 24 34.23 -13.59 7.49
CA ALA A 24 35.15 -13.53 6.35
C ALA A 24 34.57 -13.25 4.93
N THR A 25 33.26 -13.04 4.76
CA THR A 25 32.67 -12.84 3.40
C THR A 25 32.58 -11.39 2.91
N GLY A 26 33.12 -10.43 3.67
CA GLY A 26 33.06 -9.01 3.29
C GLY A 26 31.66 -8.40 3.39
N PRO A 27 31.35 -7.32 2.64
CA PRO A 27 30.04 -6.68 2.69
C PRO A 27 28.90 -7.63 2.27
N CYS A 28 27.67 -7.36 2.72
CA CYS A 28 26.52 -8.17 2.34
C CYS A 28 26.26 -8.13 0.81
N HIS A 29 25.48 -9.06 0.27
CA HIS A 29 25.19 -9.14 -1.17
C HIS A 29 24.69 -7.83 -1.81
N LEU A 30 24.06 -6.93 -1.04
CA LEU A 30 23.63 -5.62 -1.54
C LEU A 30 24.77 -4.61 -1.73
N HIS A 31 25.91 -4.85 -1.10
CA HIS A 31 27.08 -3.97 -1.08
C HIS A 31 28.31 -4.66 -1.69
N ARG A 32 28.16 -5.89 -2.22
CA ARG A 32 29.25 -6.66 -2.84
C ARG A 32 29.76 -6.00 -4.11
N ASP A 33 28.86 -5.41 -4.89
CA ASP A 33 29.19 -4.80 -6.19
C ASP A 33 29.70 -3.36 -6.08
N LEU A 34 29.56 -2.74 -4.90
CA LEU A 34 30.02 -1.36 -4.66
C LEU A 34 31.53 -1.27 -4.41
N GLN A 35 32.20 -2.36 -4.04
CA GLN A 35 33.66 -2.38 -3.86
C GLN A 35 34.46 -2.60 -5.15
N ALA A 36 33.81 -3.03 -6.25
CA ALA A 36 34.49 -3.26 -7.52
C ALA A 36 34.88 -1.97 -8.25
N ASN A 37 34.27 -0.83 -7.89
CA ASN A 37 34.67 0.49 -8.37
C ASN A 37 35.28 1.27 -7.20
N GLN A 38 36.61 1.34 -7.23
CA GLN A 38 37.48 1.99 -6.25
C GLN A 38 36.94 3.37 -5.82
N LEU A 39 36.84 3.57 -4.50
CA LEU A 39 36.82 4.91 -3.91
C LEU A 39 38.26 5.46 -3.93
N PRO A 40 38.49 6.69 -4.44
CA PRO A 40 39.77 7.35 -4.31
C PRO A 40 40.07 7.64 -2.84
N THR A 41 41.27 7.25 -2.39
CA THR A 41 41.90 7.76 -1.18
C THR A 41 42.14 9.26 -1.30
N ASP A 42 41.70 9.97 -0.26
CA ASP A 42 42.07 11.31 0.20
C ASP A 42 42.04 12.50 -0.76
N GLY A 43 41.15 13.45 -0.45
CA GLY A 43 41.55 14.86 -0.41
C GLY A 43 41.03 15.84 -1.48
N ALA A 44 40.16 15.45 -2.42
CA ALA A 44 39.68 16.39 -3.45
C ALA A 44 38.15 16.45 -3.56
N ARG A 45 37.57 17.65 -3.40
CA ARG A 45 36.18 17.94 -3.80
C ARG A 45 36.05 17.78 -5.32
N PRO A 46 35.14 16.94 -5.84
CA PRO A 46 34.93 16.84 -7.27
C PRO A 46 33.99 17.97 -7.73
N THR A 47 34.55 18.91 -8.50
CA THR A 47 33.80 19.81 -9.37
C THR A 47 33.42 19.03 -10.62
N TRP A 48 32.13 18.74 -10.78
CA TRP A 48 31.62 18.06 -11.97
C TRP A 48 31.41 19.06 -13.10
N THR A 49 32.40 19.20 -13.98
CA THR A 49 32.21 19.78 -15.32
C THR A 49 31.74 18.70 -16.28
N VAL A 50 30.48 18.80 -16.70
CA VAL A 50 29.87 17.94 -17.72
C VAL A 50 30.45 18.32 -19.09
N PRO A 51 30.95 17.37 -19.90
CA PRO A 51 31.35 17.65 -21.27
C PRO A 51 30.11 17.90 -22.14
N ALA A 52 30.06 19.09 -22.77
CA ALA A 52 29.06 19.40 -23.78
C ALA A 52 29.33 18.57 -25.05
N GLN A 53 28.68 17.41 -25.14
CA GLN A 53 28.57 16.70 -26.41
C GLN A 53 27.46 17.32 -27.25
N ARG A 54 27.87 17.89 -28.39
CA ARG A 54 26.99 18.32 -29.49
C ARG A 54 26.21 17.11 -29.99
N LEU A 55 24.89 17.15 -29.82
CA LEU A 55 23.95 16.42 -30.65
C LEU A 55 23.16 17.44 -31.47
N VAL A 56 23.52 17.50 -32.74
CA VAL A 56 22.76 18.11 -33.83
C VAL A 56 21.66 17.12 -34.18
N GLY A 57 20.39 17.56 -34.20
CA GLY A 57 19.30 16.76 -34.76
C GLY A 57 17.94 16.99 -34.11
N GLU A 58 17.09 17.72 -34.83
CA GLU A 58 15.63 17.61 -34.85
C GLU A 58 14.82 18.02 -33.60
N THR A 59 14.38 19.28 -33.65
CA THR A 59 13.37 19.87 -32.78
C THR A 59 11.99 19.23 -32.97
N CYS A 60 11.72 18.12 -32.29
CA CYS A 60 10.36 17.75 -31.92
C CYS A 60 9.97 18.54 -30.67
N ARG A 61 9.28 19.67 -30.87
CA ARG A 61 8.74 20.53 -29.83
C ARG A 61 7.58 19.80 -29.13
N ALA A 62 7.90 18.88 -28.24
CA ALA A 62 6.94 18.31 -27.31
C ALA A 62 6.55 19.40 -26.32
N THR A 63 5.38 20.01 -26.51
CA THR A 63 4.75 20.90 -25.54
C THR A 63 4.62 20.16 -24.22
N LEU A 64 5.52 20.44 -23.28
CA LEU A 64 5.37 19.99 -21.90
C LEU A 64 4.03 20.53 -21.39
N PRO A 65 3.11 19.68 -20.90
CA PRO A 65 1.91 20.18 -20.25
C PRO A 65 2.36 21.07 -19.08
N PRO A 66 1.72 22.23 -18.87
CA PRO A 66 2.09 23.12 -17.79
C PRO A 66 2.07 22.36 -16.46
N PRO A 67 2.98 22.66 -15.54
CA PRO A 67 2.98 22.01 -14.23
C PRO A 67 1.63 22.29 -13.59
N ARG A 68 0.85 21.23 -13.32
CA ARG A 68 -0.40 21.31 -12.55
C ARG A 68 -0.05 21.59 -11.10
N THR A 69 0.41 22.81 -10.81
CA THR A 69 0.73 23.31 -9.47
C THR A 69 -0.46 24.07 -8.93
N GLY A 70 -1.61 23.40 -8.87
CA GLY A 70 -2.75 23.87 -8.10
C GLY A 70 -2.92 22.94 -6.91
N LEU A 71 -2.32 23.27 -5.77
CA LEU A 71 -2.75 22.71 -4.49
C LEU A 71 -4.14 23.27 -4.22
N VAL A 72 -5.17 22.61 -4.76
CA VAL A 72 -6.56 22.92 -4.43
C VAL A 72 -6.76 22.49 -2.99
N LEU A 73 -6.71 23.46 -2.08
CA LEU A 73 -7.05 23.22 -0.69
C LEU A 73 -8.50 22.72 -0.61
N PRO A 74 -8.79 21.74 0.26
CA PRO A 74 -10.17 21.32 0.50
C PRO A 74 -10.99 22.52 0.98
N THR A 75 -12.21 22.67 0.46
CA THR A 75 -13.16 23.64 1.01
C THR A 75 -13.49 23.28 2.47
N PRO A 76 -13.80 24.26 3.34
CA PRO A 76 -14.16 24.00 4.73
C PRO A 76 -15.27 22.95 4.89
N ARG A 77 -16.30 23.04 4.03
CA ARG A 77 -17.40 22.07 3.97
C ARG A 77 -16.93 20.61 3.78
N ARG A 78 -15.94 20.38 2.91
CA ARG A 78 -15.40 19.03 2.68
C ARG A 78 -14.58 18.51 3.86
N LEU A 79 -14.00 19.40 4.66
CA LEU A 79 -13.30 19.01 5.89
C LEU A 79 -14.30 18.61 6.96
N GLU A 80 -15.39 19.37 7.09
CA GLU A 80 -16.48 19.06 8.01
C GLU A 80 -17.16 17.73 7.68
N GLU A 81 -17.51 17.51 6.40
CA GLU A 81 -18.06 16.23 5.92
C GLU A 81 -17.12 15.05 6.24
N ARG A 82 -15.80 15.23 6.08
CA ARG A 82 -14.81 14.20 6.43
C ARG A 82 -14.74 13.92 7.91
N SER A 83 -14.77 14.97 8.74
CA SER A 83 -14.77 14.83 10.20
C SER A 83 -16.04 14.12 10.69
N GLN A 84 -17.20 14.45 10.11
CA GLN A 84 -18.45 13.77 10.41
C GLN A 84 -18.40 12.29 10.01
N CYS A 85 -17.92 11.98 8.81
CA CYS A 85 -17.72 10.60 8.35
C CYS A 85 -16.78 9.81 9.28
N ALA A 86 -15.67 10.43 9.69
CA ALA A 86 -14.72 9.83 10.63
C ALA A 86 -15.37 9.56 12.00
N ALA A 87 -16.20 10.48 12.51
CA ALA A 87 -16.90 10.29 13.78
C ALA A 87 -17.93 9.15 13.72
N VAL A 88 -18.67 9.02 12.61
CA VAL A 88 -19.59 7.90 12.38
C VAL A 88 -18.79 6.59 12.29
N ALA A 89 -17.69 6.59 11.56
CA ALA A 89 -16.83 5.42 11.41
C ALA A 89 -16.17 4.97 12.73
N GLU A 90 -15.78 5.89 13.60
CA GLU A 90 -15.22 5.53 14.91
C GLU A 90 -16.24 4.81 15.80
N ARG A 91 -17.52 5.22 15.75
CA ARG A 91 -18.60 4.54 16.48
C ARG A 91 -18.97 3.20 15.86
N ALA A 92 -19.13 3.16 14.53
CA ALA A 92 -19.42 1.93 13.78
C ALA A 92 -18.29 0.89 13.95
N ALA A 93 -17.04 1.33 13.96
CA ALA A 93 -15.87 0.53 14.30
C ALA A 93 -15.74 0.32 15.82
N SER A 94 -16.79 -0.21 16.44
CA SER A 94 -16.84 -0.50 17.87
C SER A 94 -15.64 -1.33 18.33
N ILE A 95 -15.31 -1.27 19.61
CA ILE A 95 -14.21 -2.06 20.20
C ILE A 95 -14.38 -3.56 19.92
N VAL A 96 -15.63 -4.04 19.98
CA VAL A 96 -15.99 -5.43 19.70
C VAL A 96 -15.67 -5.79 18.25
N TRP A 97 -16.11 -4.96 17.29
CA TRP A 97 -15.80 -5.17 15.88
C TRP A 97 -14.28 -5.12 15.63
N ARG A 98 -13.57 -4.13 16.18
CA ARG A 98 -12.11 -3.99 15.99
C ARG A 98 -11.34 -5.23 16.44
N ARG A 99 -11.71 -5.81 17.60
CA ARG A 99 -11.10 -7.04 18.11
C ARG A 99 -11.40 -8.24 17.20
N ALA A 100 -12.67 -8.43 16.83
CA ALA A 100 -13.08 -9.53 15.96
C ALA A 100 -12.41 -9.44 14.59
N ALA A 101 -12.43 -8.26 13.96
CA ALA A 101 -11.81 -8.01 12.67
C ALA A 101 -10.29 -8.22 12.72
N THR A 102 -9.60 -7.73 13.76
CA THR A 102 -8.16 -7.95 13.96
C THR A 102 -7.82 -9.43 14.01
N GLN A 103 -8.55 -10.21 14.82
CA GLN A 103 -8.36 -11.65 14.92
C GLN A 103 -8.62 -12.33 13.55
N ARG A 104 -9.69 -11.94 12.85
CA ARG A 104 -10.05 -12.51 11.56
C ARG A 104 -8.99 -12.23 10.51
N TYR A 105 -8.59 -10.97 10.33
CA TYR A 105 -7.58 -10.59 9.35
C TYR A 105 -6.25 -11.24 9.66
N THR A 106 -5.82 -11.28 10.92
CA THR A 106 -4.57 -11.96 11.32
C THR A 106 -4.59 -13.43 10.91
N ARG A 107 -5.71 -14.12 11.09
CA ARG A 107 -5.88 -15.53 10.66
C ARG A 107 -5.86 -15.69 9.14
N VAL A 108 -6.52 -14.78 8.41
CA VAL A 108 -6.66 -14.87 6.94
C VAL A 108 -5.35 -14.50 6.22
N VAL A 109 -4.75 -13.35 6.56
CA VAL A 109 -3.52 -12.91 5.89
C VAL A 109 -2.26 -13.55 6.49
N GLY A 110 -2.35 -14.04 7.73
CA GLY A 110 -1.23 -14.57 8.49
C GLY A 110 -0.49 -13.49 9.28
N THR A 111 0.02 -13.87 10.44
CA THR A 111 0.72 -12.98 11.39
C THR A 111 1.82 -12.13 10.76
N PRO A 112 2.73 -12.67 9.92
CA PRO A 112 3.81 -11.85 9.35
C PRO A 112 3.29 -10.72 8.45
N ILE A 113 2.22 -10.98 7.70
CA ILE A 113 1.61 -9.99 6.81
C ILE A 113 0.87 -8.94 7.65
N TRP A 114 0.12 -9.39 8.64
CA TRP A 114 -0.58 -8.53 9.58
C TRP A 114 0.37 -7.57 10.30
N GLU A 115 1.44 -8.07 10.92
CA GLU A 115 2.44 -7.25 11.60
C GLU A 115 3.11 -6.26 10.63
N THR A 116 3.38 -6.67 9.39
CA THR A 116 3.97 -5.78 8.38
C THR A 116 2.99 -4.69 7.90
N LEU A 117 1.68 -4.96 7.95
CA LEU A 117 0.65 -3.96 7.67
C LEU A 117 0.51 -2.95 8.82
N CYS A 118 0.56 -3.44 10.06
CA CYS A 118 0.50 -2.61 11.27
C CYS A 118 1.79 -1.80 11.49
N THR A 119 2.92 -2.26 10.95
CA THR A 119 4.18 -1.50 10.99
C THR A 119 4.25 -0.47 9.87
N GLY A 120 4.14 0.81 10.24
CA GLY A 120 4.28 1.95 9.33
C GLY A 120 3.18 2.98 9.53
N ARG A 121 2.98 3.85 8.54
CA ARG A 121 1.90 4.84 8.57
C ARG A 121 0.62 4.20 8.00
N ALA A 122 -0.42 3.99 8.82
CA ALA A 122 -1.67 3.37 8.34
C ALA A 122 -2.25 4.09 7.13
N ALA A 123 -2.21 5.43 7.11
CA ALA A 123 -2.71 6.23 5.98
C ALA A 123 -2.08 5.84 4.62
N LEU A 124 -0.78 5.52 4.59
CA LEU A 124 -0.11 5.09 3.36
C LEU A 124 -0.54 3.68 2.93
N ARG A 125 -0.67 2.77 3.90
CA ARG A 125 -1.11 1.38 3.67
C ARG A 125 -2.56 1.34 3.20
N CYS A 126 -3.44 2.02 3.92
CA CYS A 126 -4.84 2.23 3.57
C CYS A 126 -4.99 2.79 2.15
N ARG A 127 -4.22 3.82 1.78
CA ARG A 127 -4.25 4.37 0.41
C ARG A 127 -3.90 3.32 -0.67
N ARG A 128 -2.96 2.43 -0.39
CA ARG A 128 -2.59 1.35 -1.33
C ARG A 128 -3.67 0.27 -1.40
N LEU A 129 -4.25 -0.11 -0.25
CA LEU A 129 -5.40 -1.04 -0.19
C LEU A 129 -6.59 -0.48 -0.98
N ALA A 130 -6.92 0.80 -0.80
CA ALA A 130 -7.97 1.50 -1.54
C ALA A 130 -7.75 1.50 -3.07
N VAL A 131 -6.49 1.65 -3.52
CA VAL A 131 -6.16 1.53 -4.95
C VAL A 131 -6.42 0.11 -5.47
N ILE A 132 -6.06 -0.92 -4.70
CA ILE A 132 -6.32 -2.31 -5.08
C ILE A 132 -7.83 -2.57 -5.12
N ALA A 133 -8.56 -2.17 -4.08
CA ALA A 133 -10.01 -2.35 -3.98
C ALA A 133 -10.77 -1.68 -5.14
N ARG A 134 -10.45 -0.41 -5.47
CA ARG A 134 -11.04 0.26 -6.64
C ARG A 134 -10.70 -0.44 -7.95
N GLY A 135 -9.48 -0.95 -8.07
CA GLY A 135 -9.07 -1.78 -9.20
C GLY A 135 -9.98 -3.00 -9.36
N LEU A 136 -10.22 -3.75 -8.28
CA LEU A 136 -11.10 -4.91 -8.23
C LEU A 136 -12.56 -4.56 -8.55
N LEU A 137 -13.10 -3.49 -7.97
CA LEU A 137 -14.47 -3.03 -8.24
C LEU A 137 -14.67 -2.59 -9.69
N ALA A 138 -13.64 -2.00 -10.32
CA ALA A 138 -13.68 -1.66 -11.74
C ALA A 138 -13.66 -2.90 -12.67
N LEU A 139 -13.16 -4.06 -12.20
CA LEU A 139 -13.22 -5.32 -12.96
C LEU A 139 -14.66 -5.83 -13.05
N ARG A 140 -15.45 -5.66 -11.98
CA ARG A 140 -16.85 -6.12 -11.92
C ARG A 140 -17.71 -5.48 -13.01
N THR A 141 -17.45 -4.23 -13.37
CA THR A 141 -18.27 -3.48 -14.34
C THR A 141 -17.92 -3.77 -15.80
N ARG A 142 -16.74 -4.34 -16.11
CA ARG A 142 -16.26 -4.58 -17.48
C ARG A 142 -16.22 -6.06 -17.84
N SER A 143 -17.29 -6.59 -18.42
CA SER A 143 -17.51 -8.04 -18.37
C SER A 143 -17.76 -8.80 -19.66
N ARG A 144 -17.35 -8.32 -20.85
CA ARG A 144 -17.44 -9.18 -22.05
C ARG A 144 -16.19 -9.27 -22.93
N ALA A 145 -15.20 -8.36 -22.81
CA ALA A 145 -14.02 -8.39 -23.70
C ALA A 145 -12.66 -8.29 -23.00
N ALA A 146 -12.60 -8.05 -21.69
CA ALA A 146 -11.38 -7.55 -21.03
C ALA A 146 -10.75 -8.50 -19.98
N ALA A 147 -11.14 -9.78 -19.93
CA ALA A 147 -10.60 -10.72 -18.95
C ALA A 147 -9.06 -10.89 -19.09
N GLY A 148 -8.54 -10.93 -20.32
CA GLY A 148 -7.10 -11.07 -20.58
C GLY A 148 -6.25 -9.87 -20.14
N THR A 149 -6.77 -8.64 -20.31
CA THR A 149 -6.05 -7.40 -19.93
C THR A 149 -5.99 -7.21 -18.42
N LEU A 150 -6.98 -7.71 -17.70
CA LEU A 150 -7.11 -7.56 -16.25
C LEU A 150 -6.24 -8.56 -15.48
N VAL A 151 -6.13 -9.80 -15.97
CA VAL A 151 -5.09 -10.73 -15.51
C VAL A 151 -3.72 -10.10 -15.69
N HIS A 152 -3.45 -9.40 -16.81
CA HIS A 152 -2.21 -8.63 -16.98
C HIS A 152 -2.07 -7.41 -16.06
N GLN A 153 -3.14 -6.74 -15.64
CA GLN A 153 -3.06 -5.64 -14.65
C GLN A 153 -2.82 -6.17 -13.24
N VAL A 154 -3.50 -7.24 -12.83
CA VAL A 154 -3.26 -7.95 -11.55
C VAL A 154 -1.87 -8.60 -11.53
N LEU A 155 -1.39 -9.13 -12.67
CA LEU A 155 -0.02 -9.63 -12.83
C LEU A 155 1.02 -8.50 -12.97
N ARG A 156 0.68 -7.33 -13.53
CA ARG A 156 1.55 -6.13 -13.46
C ARG A 156 1.66 -5.61 -12.04
N LEU A 157 0.61 -5.76 -11.23
CA LEU A 157 0.68 -5.61 -9.77
C LEU A 157 1.58 -6.69 -9.14
N ARG A 158 1.99 -7.78 -9.78
CA ARG A 158 3.01 -8.67 -9.19
C ARG A 158 4.44 -8.13 -9.28
N ARG A 159 4.77 -7.24 -10.24
CA ARG A 159 6.17 -6.83 -10.50
C ARG A 159 6.78 -5.87 -9.46
N ASN A 160 5.98 -5.21 -8.62
CA ASN A 160 6.45 -4.37 -7.50
C ASN A 160 5.81 -4.85 -6.18
N SER A 161 6.00 -6.13 -5.80
CA SER A 161 5.22 -6.77 -4.74
C SER A 161 5.24 -5.99 -3.41
N THR A 162 4.12 -5.35 -3.08
CA THR A 162 3.93 -4.69 -1.79
C THR A 162 3.08 -5.59 -0.88
N ILE A 163 3.25 -5.47 0.43
CA ILE A 163 2.56 -6.30 1.43
C ILE A 163 1.03 -6.30 1.27
N GLU A 164 0.46 -5.18 0.83
CA GLU A 164 -0.97 -4.99 0.59
C GLU A 164 -1.49 -5.92 -0.51
N ARG A 165 -0.64 -6.29 -1.48
CA ARG A 165 -1.01 -7.23 -2.55
C ARG A 165 -1.01 -8.67 -2.07
N PHE A 166 -0.08 -9.03 -1.17
CA PHE A 166 -0.12 -10.34 -0.52
C PHE A 166 -1.35 -10.48 0.37
N ALA A 167 -1.70 -9.42 1.11
CA ALA A 167 -2.95 -9.38 1.88
C ALA A 167 -4.18 -9.56 0.97
N ALA A 168 -4.25 -8.83 -0.16
CA ALA A 168 -5.32 -8.97 -1.14
C ALA A 168 -5.42 -10.39 -1.73
N ALA A 169 -4.29 -11.00 -2.07
CA ALA A 169 -4.26 -12.37 -2.58
C ALA A 169 -4.79 -13.37 -1.54
N ARG A 170 -4.33 -13.28 -0.29
CA ARG A 170 -4.79 -14.13 0.81
C ARG A 170 -6.28 -13.98 1.11
N ILE A 171 -6.77 -12.74 1.10
CA ILE A 171 -8.20 -12.46 1.27
C ILE A 171 -9.01 -13.06 0.12
N GLY A 172 -8.58 -12.88 -1.12
CA GLY A 172 -9.26 -13.44 -2.29
C GLY A 172 -9.24 -14.97 -2.32
N GLU A 173 -8.11 -15.59 -1.98
CA GLU A 173 -7.99 -17.05 -1.80
C GLU A 173 -8.98 -17.55 -0.75
N ARG A 174 -9.12 -16.82 0.36
CA ARG A 174 -10.01 -17.22 1.44
C ARG A 174 -11.49 -17.08 1.10
N ILE A 175 -11.88 -16.05 0.36
CA ILE A 175 -13.29 -15.85 0.00
C ILE A 175 -13.78 -16.99 -0.90
N GLY A 176 -12.92 -17.55 -1.76
CA GLY A 176 -13.22 -18.78 -2.51
C GLY A 176 -14.32 -18.66 -3.58
N VAL A 177 -15.07 -17.54 -3.61
CA VAL A 177 -16.17 -17.31 -4.57
C VAL A 177 -15.59 -16.94 -5.95
N PRO A 178 -15.82 -17.74 -7.00
CA PRO A 178 -15.36 -17.41 -8.34
C PRO A 178 -16.17 -16.26 -8.94
N GLY A 179 -15.56 -15.56 -9.92
CA GLY A 179 -16.25 -14.55 -10.70
C GLY A 179 -16.42 -13.21 -9.99
N ARG A 180 -17.48 -12.46 -10.36
CA ARG A 180 -17.60 -11.05 -9.99
C ARG A 180 -17.94 -10.82 -8.52
N GLU A 181 -18.64 -11.76 -7.91
CA GLU A 181 -19.07 -11.66 -6.51
C GLU A 181 -17.88 -11.77 -5.57
N GLY A 182 -17.00 -12.76 -5.76
CA GLY A 182 -15.78 -12.88 -4.97
C GLY A 182 -14.81 -11.72 -5.19
N VAL A 183 -14.73 -11.17 -6.40
CA VAL A 183 -13.93 -9.96 -6.66
C VAL A 183 -14.47 -8.75 -5.89
N ALA A 184 -15.80 -8.58 -5.85
CA ALA A 184 -16.42 -7.49 -5.09
C ALA A 184 -16.25 -7.68 -3.59
N ALA A 185 -16.47 -8.89 -3.07
CA ALA A 185 -16.24 -9.24 -1.66
C ALA A 185 -14.78 -8.99 -1.25
N THR A 186 -13.82 -9.43 -2.08
CA THR A 186 -12.38 -9.18 -1.83
C THR A 186 -12.09 -7.68 -1.74
N ALA A 187 -12.69 -6.88 -2.62
CA ALA A 187 -12.51 -5.42 -2.60
C ALA A 187 -13.09 -4.79 -1.32
N ARG A 188 -14.27 -5.22 -0.89
CA ARG A 188 -14.93 -4.74 0.33
C ARG A 188 -14.17 -5.12 1.58
N ALA A 189 -13.70 -6.37 1.67
CA ALA A 189 -12.80 -6.81 2.74
C ALA A 189 -11.51 -5.96 2.78
N LEU A 190 -10.93 -5.62 1.63
CA LEU A 190 -9.76 -4.72 1.60
C LEU A 190 -10.08 -3.30 2.07
N GLN A 191 -11.27 -2.78 1.77
CA GLN A 191 -11.73 -1.49 2.30
C GLN A 191 -11.87 -1.56 3.83
N ALA A 192 -12.54 -2.57 4.36
CA ALA A 192 -12.71 -2.78 5.81
C ALA A 192 -11.36 -2.96 6.52
N LEU A 193 -10.40 -3.70 5.93
CA LEU A 193 -9.03 -3.80 6.44
C LEU A 193 -8.34 -2.44 6.50
N GLY A 194 -8.46 -1.61 5.46
CA GLY A 194 -7.86 -0.28 5.45
C GLY A 194 -8.48 0.66 6.49
N ILE A 195 -9.80 0.55 6.73
CA ILE A 195 -10.49 1.28 7.80
C ILE A 195 -9.96 0.81 9.16
N LEU A 196 -9.89 -0.50 9.39
CA LEU A 196 -9.34 -1.07 10.63
C LEU A 196 -7.93 -0.54 10.94
N LEU A 197 -7.04 -0.51 9.95
CA LEU A 197 -5.68 0.04 10.13
C LEU A 197 -5.71 1.52 10.54
N CYS A 198 -6.56 2.33 9.91
CA CYS A 198 -6.69 3.76 10.23
C CYS A 198 -7.37 4.01 11.59
N THR A 199 -8.30 3.15 12.03
CA THR A 199 -8.91 3.26 13.38
C THR A 199 -7.89 3.03 14.48
N SER A 200 -6.91 2.13 14.27
CA SER A 200 -5.86 1.86 15.25
C SER A 200 -4.87 3.02 15.41
N ASP A 201 -4.65 3.79 14.34
CA ASP A 201 -3.78 4.97 14.32
C ASP A 201 -4.52 6.29 14.65
N ASN A 202 -5.83 6.24 14.95
CA ASN A 202 -6.72 7.41 15.18
C ASN A 202 -6.72 8.45 14.05
N ASP A 203 -6.50 8.03 12.78
CA ASP A 203 -6.46 8.92 11.62
C ASP A 203 -7.46 8.50 10.53
N LEU A 204 -8.75 8.53 10.91
CA LEU A 204 -9.85 8.22 9.98
C LEU A 204 -10.12 9.34 8.97
N THR A 205 -9.80 10.59 9.30
CA THR A 205 -10.06 11.74 8.41
C THR A 205 -9.25 11.68 7.10
N SER A 206 -8.09 11.03 7.14
CA SER A 206 -7.23 10.81 5.97
C SER A 206 -7.49 9.48 5.25
N CYS A 207 -8.30 8.60 5.85
CA CYS A 207 -8.55 7.22 5.42
C CYS A 207 -9.14 7.18 4.01
N ALA A 208 -8.38 6.62 3.06
CA ALA A 208 -8.83 6.50 1.68
C ALA A 208 -9.95 5.47 1.52
N CYS A 209 -9.88 4.33 2.22
CA CYS A 209 -10.91 3.31 2.19
C CYS A 209 -12.25 3.83 2.73
N LEU A 210 -12.24 4.62 3.81
CA LEU A 210 -13.46 5.20 4.37
C LEU A 210 -14.14 6.14 3.37
N ARG A 211 -13.38 6.99 2.67
CA ARG A 211 -13.94 7.84 1.61
C ARG A 211 -14.54 7.03 0.48
N ASP A 212 -13.83 6.00 0.01
CA ASP A 212 -14.35 5.14 -1.06
C ASP A 212 -15.64 4.41 -0.64
N VAL A 213 -15.82 4.09 0.66
CA VAL A 213 -17.06 3.50 1.20
C VAL A 213 -18.16 4.54 1.33
N ALA A 214 -17.84 5.75 1.81
CA ALA A 214 -18.78 6.87 1.96
C ALA A 214 -19.40 7.31 0.63
N ASP A 215 -18.71 7.08 -0.49
CA ASP A 215 -19.24 7.33 -1.83
C ASP A 215 -20.27 6.25 -2.28
N THR A 216 -20.41 5.15 -1.53
CA THR A 216 -21.23 3.98 -1.92
C THR A 216 -22.31 3.60 -0.93
N VAL A 217 -22.18 3.98 0.32
CA VAL A 217 -23.10 3.66 1.42
C VAL A 217 -23.50 4.96 2.10
N GLU A 218 -24.74 5.06 2.54
CA GLU A 218 -25.16 6.20 3.35
C GLU A 218 -24.35 6.23 4.65
N MET A 219 -23.81 7.40 4.99
CA MET A 219 -22.92 7.57 6.14
C MET A 219 -23.69 7.66 7.45
N ILE A 220 -24.46 6.61 7.73
CA ILE A 220 -25.20 6.37 8.96
C ILE A 220 -24.49 5.24 9.71
N GLU A 221 -24.48 5.33 11.05
CA GLU A 221 -23.74 4.39 11.89
C GLU A 221 -24.19 2.93 11.70
N ALA A 222 -25.49 2.69 11.55
CA ALA A 222 -26.05 1.36 11.32
C ALA A 222 -25.57 0.75 10.00
N GLU A 223 -25.70 1.48 8.89
CA GLU A 223 -25.29 1.06 7.54
C GLU A 223 -23.78 0.79 7.45
N LEU A 224 -22.98 1.70 8.03
CA LEU A 224 -21.53 1.50 8.06
C LEU A 224 -21.14 0.32 8.96
N SER A 225 -21.83 0.13 10.09
CA SER A 225 -21.60 -1.04 10.95
C SER A 225 -21.91 -2.32 10.20
N GLU A 226 -23.06 -2.41 9.53
CA GLU A 226 -23.43 -3.57 8.71
C GLU A 226 -22.39 -3.85 7.64
N PHE A 227 -21.96 -2.81 6.89
CA PHE A 227 -20.89 -2.94 5.90
C PHE A 227 -19.62 -3.53 6.53
N LEU A 228 -19.18 -2.99 7.66
CA LEU A 228 -17.96 -3.42 8.34
C LEU A 228 -18.04 -4.86 8.87
N TRP A 229 -19.18 -5.27 9.43
CA TRP A 229 -19.40 -6.64 9.88
C TRP A 229 -19.40 -7.61 8.69
N ARG A 230 -20.18 -7.32 7.66
CA ARG A 230 -20.29 -8.16 6.47
C ARG A 230 -18.95 -8.33 5.76
N ALA A 231 -18.26 -7.22 5.49
CA ALA A 231 -17.01 -7.22 4.73
C ALA A 231 -15.83 -7.85 5.51
N ALA A 232 -15.78 -7.69 6.84
CA ALA A 232 -14.66 -8.17 7.64
C ALA A 232 -14.88 -9.55 8.25
N LEU A 233 -16.12 -10.01 8.43
CA LEU A 233 -16.41 -11.20 9.21
C LEU A 233 -17.21 -12.24 8.40
N ASP A 234 -18.28 -11.84 7.73
CA ASP A 234 -19.13 -12.79 6.99
C ASP A 234 -18.48 -13.23 5.67
N GLU A 235 -17.92 -12.29 4.91
CA GLU A 235 -17.27 -12.62 3.64
C GLU A 235 -15.98 -13.44 3.86
N LEU A 236 -15.31 -13.26 5.01
CA LEU A 236 -14.09 -13.98 5.30
C LEU A 236 -14.34 -15.38 5.88
N THR A 237 -15.51 -15.68 6.47
CA THR A 237 -15.81 -16.99 7.07
C THR A 237 -15.98 -18.11 6.06
N GLN A 238 -16.38 -17.80 4.83
CA GLN A 238 -16.53 -18.82 3.78
C GLN A 238 -15.17 -19.51 3.50
N PRO A 239 -15.17 -20.84 3.26
CA PRO A 239 -13.97 -21.66 3.22
C PRO A 239 -13.07 -21.42 2.01
#